data_AF-N8VAT2-F1
#
_entry.id   AF-N8VAT2-F1
#
_cell.length_a   1.000
_cell.length_b   1.000
_cell.length_c   1.000
_cell.angle_alpha   90.00
_cell.angle_beta   90.00
_cell.angle_gamma   90.00
#
_symmetry.space_group_name_H-M   'P 1'
#
loop_
_entity.id
_entity.type
_entity.pdbx_description
1 polymer ?
#
loop_
_entity_poly.entity_id
_entity_poly.type
_entity_poly.pdbx_seq_one_letter_code
_entity_poly.pdbx_strand_id
1 'polypeptide(L)' 'MKQKHIPSQMPATSARLYQHPTTQEQRPNRLKVVLANTKDFALFASIGTLCYVAITAVVYALGGGMS' A
#
# COMPACT_ATOMS: atom_id res chain seq x y z
N MET A 1 -55.97 34.81 0.80
CA MET A 1 -54.73 34.58 1.58
C MET A 1 -53.53 34.83 0.67
N LYS A 2 -52.53 35.62 1.11
CA LYS A 2 -51.32 35.90 0.33
C LYS A 2 -50.26 34.85 0.72
N GLN A 3 -49.92 33.95 -0.21
CA GLN A 3 -48.88 32.95 0.02
C GLN A 3 -47.52 33.66 0.09
N LYS A 4 -46.89 33.66 1.26
CA LYS A 4 -45.52 34.18 1.42
C LYS A 4 -44.56 33.24 0.70
N HIS A 5 -43.75 33.80 -0.18
CA HIS A 5 -42.63 33.11 -0.80
C HIS A 5 -41.63 32.71 0.30
N ILE A 6 -41.51 31.42 0.58
CA ILE A 6 -40.45 30.90 1.43
C ILE A 6 -39.21 30.81 0.54
N PRO A 7 -38.17 31.65 0.74
CA PRO A 7 -36.92 31.44 0.02
C PRO A 7 -36.40 30.07 0.42
N SER A 8 -36.14 29.22 -0.56
CA SER A 8 -35.54 27.90 -0.37
C SER A 8 -34.17 28.07 0.28
N GLN A 9 -34.14 28.12 1.62
CA GLN A 9 -32.94 28.06 2.42
C GLN A 9 -32.45 26.62 2.46
N MET A 10 -31.91 26.16 1.35
CA MET A 10 -30.84 25.19 1.38
C MET A 10 -29.90 25.60 0.25
N PRO A 11 -28.67 26.06 0.55
CA PRO A 11 -27.59 25.78 -0.39
C PRO A 11 -27.76 24.29 -0.67
N ALA A 12 -27.92 23.91 -1.93
CA ALA A 12 -27.83 22.52 -2.33
C ALA A 12 -26.41 22.07 -1.96
N THR A 13 -26.21 21.71 -0.69
CA THR A 13 -25.09 20.94 -0.22
C THR A 13 -25.10 19.77 -1.15
N SER A 14 -24.10 19.75 -2.02
CA SER A 14 -23.81 18.64 -2.91
C SER A 14 -23.48 17.46 -2.02
N ALA A 15 -24.50 16.87 -1.42
CA ALA A 15 -24.50 15.49 -1.02
C ALA A 15 -24.33 14.77 -2.35
N ARG A 16 -23.08 14.56 -2.77
CA ARG A 16 -22.76 13.50 -3.72
C ARG A 16 -23.37 12.25 -3.10
N LEU A 17 -24.57 11.89 -3.53
CA LEU A 17 -25.10 10.54 -3.40
C LEU A 17 -23.97 9.58 -3.73
N TYR A 18 -23.82 8.48 -2.98
CA TYR A 18 -22.78 7.47 -3.19
C TYR A 18 -22.52 7.26 -4.69
N GLN A 19 -21.44 7.86 -5.19
CA GLN A 19 -21.02 7.72 -6.57
C GLN A 19 -20.05 6.55 -6.62
N HIS A 20 -20.30 5.62 -7.54
CA HIS A 20 -19.33 4.56 -7.79
C HIS A 20 -18.01 5.21 -8.19
N PRO A 21 -16.89 4.87 -7.54
CA PRO A 21 -15.60 5.45 -7.85
C PRO A 21 -15.28 5.19 -9.32
N THR A 22 -14.75 6.19 -10.00
CA THR A 22 -14.30 6.06 -11.38
C THR A 22 -13.07 5.15 -11.43
N THR A 23 -12.80 4.54 -12.59
CA THR A 23 -11.63 3.68 -12.79
C THR A 23 -10.31 4.39 -12.44
N GLN A 24 -10.27 5.71 -12.61
CA GLN A 24 -9.11 6.54 -12.25
C GLN A 24 -8.96 6.71 -10.74
N GLU A 25 -10.05 6.88 -10.00
CA GLU A 25 -10.04 6.98 -8.53
C GLU A 25 -9.72 5.63 -7.86
N GLN A 26 -10.07 4.53 -8.51
CA GLN A 26 -9.70 3.17 -8.05
C GLN A 26 -8.22 2.84 -8.31
N ARG A 27 -7.51 3.65 -9.11
CA ARG A 27 -6.12 3.35 -9.44
C ARG A 27 -5.21 3.66 -8.24
N PRO A 28 -4.48 2.67 -7.69
CA PRO A 28 -3.56 2.93 -6.61
C PRO A 28 -2.42 3.84 -7.08
N ASN A 29 -1.99 4.74 -6.21
CA ASN A 29 -0.84 5.60 -6.49
C ASN A 29 0.40 4.72 -6.71
N ARG A 30 1.01 4.81 -7.89
CA ARG A 30 2.18 4.02 -8.29
C ARG A 30 3.33 4.13 -7.28
N LEU A 31 3.57 5.31 -6.71
CA LEU A 31 4.63 5.50 -5.73
C LEU A 31 4.34 4.76 -4.42
N LYS A 32 3.07 4.72 -4.00
CA LYS A 32 2.67 3.94 -2.82
C LYS A 32 2.85 2.44 -3.06
N VAL A 33 2.52 1.97 -4.27
CA VAL A 33 2.74 0.57 -4.66
C VAL A 33 4.23 0.24 -4.64
N VAL A 34 5.08 1.06 -5.26
CA VAL A 34 6.54 0.85 -5.26
C VAL A 34 7.09 0.83 -3.83
N LEU A 35 6.73 1.83 -3.01
CA LEU A 35 7.19 1.90 -1.62
C LEU A 35 6.79 0.67 -0.79
N ALA A 36 5.56 0.18 -0.96
CA ALA A 36 5.10 -1.03 -0.27
C ALA A 36 5.94 -2.25 -0.69
N ASN A 37 6.09 -2.48 -2.00
CA ASN A 37 6.86 -3.61 -2.52
C ASN A 37 8.35 -3.53 -2.12
N THR A 38 8.95 -2.34 -2.08
CA THR A 38 10.35 -2.18 -1.65
C THR A 38 10.54 -2.59 -0.20
N LYS A 39 9.58 -2.31 0.69
CA LYS A 39 9.64 -2.73 2.10
C LYS A 39 9.58 -4.25 2.22
N ASP A 40 8.63 -4.88 1.53
CA ASP A 40 8.47 -6.33 1.54
C ASP A 40 9.72 -7.03 0.96
N PHE A 41 10.24 -6.51 -0.14
CA PHE A 41 11.47 -7.01 -0.75
C PHE A 41 12.69 -6.85 0.17
N ALA A 42 12.84 -5.72 0.86
CA ALA A 42 13.94 -5.51 1.79
C ALA A 42 13.89 -6.48 2.97
N LEU A 43 12.69 -6.78 3.48
CA LEU A 43 12.50 -7.78 4.53
C LEU A 43 12.86 -9.19 4.02
N PHE A 44 12.39 -9.57 2.83
CA PHE A 44 12.74 -10.85 2.21
C PHE A 44 14.25 -10.97 1.98
N ALA A 45 14.88 -9.95 1.41
CA ALA A 45 16.30 -9.94 1.11
C ALA A 45 17.15 -10.04 2.40
N SER A 46 16.77 -9.33 3.46
CA SER A 46 17.51 -9.38 4.73
C SER A 46 17.43 -10.76 5.40
N ILE A 47 16.24 -11.35 5.49
CA ILE A 47 16.08 -12.71 6.03
C ILE A 47 16.81 -13.74 5.16
N GLY A 48 16.64 -13.67 3.84
CA GLY A 48 17.31 -14.56 2.91
C GLY A 48 18.84 -14.48 3.00
N THR A 49 19.38 -13.26 3.16
CA THR A 49 20.82 -13.05 3.33
C THR A 49 21.32 -13.64 4.65
N LEU A 50 20.56 -13.48 5.74
CA LEU A 50 20.91 -14.09 7.03
C LEU A 50 20.92 -15.62 6.96
N CYS A 51 19.90 -16.21 6.34
CA CYS A 51 19.85 -17.65 6.10
C CYS A 51 21.02 -18.13 5.24
N TYR A 52 21.34 -17.41 4.17
CA TYR A 52 22.48 -17.72 3.32
C TYR A 52 23.79 -17.74 4.12
N VAL A 53 24.08 -16.67 4.87
CA VAL A 53 25.30 -16.59 5.70
C VAL A 53 25.36 -17.73 6.71
N ALA A 54 24.25 -18.04 7.39
CA ALA A 54 24.20 -19.14 8.37
C ALA A 54 24.48 -20.50 7.73
N ILE A 55 23.83 -20.81 6.60
CA ILE A 55 24.04 -22.06 5.87
C ILE A 55 25.48 -22.14 5.35
N THR A 56 25.97 -21.07 4.73
CA THR A 56 27.34 -21.00 4.23
C THR A 56 28.35 -21.23 5.36
N ALA A 57 28.17 -20.60 6.53
CA ALA A 57 29.03 -20.81 7.69
C ALA A 57 29.04 -22.28 8.14
N VAL A 58 27.86 -22.93 8.20
CA VAL A 58 27.75 -24.35 8.54
C VAL A 58 28.44 -25.22 7.49
N VAL A 59 28.24 -24.95 6.20
CA VAL A 59 28.87 -25.70 5.10
C VAL A 59 30.39 -25.60 5.18
N TYR A 60 30.95 -24.41 5.40
CA TYR A 60 32.39 -24.24 5.58
C TYR A 60 32.92 -24.94 6.84
N ALA A 61 32.16 -24.90 7.94
CA ALA A 61 32.53 -25.57 9.19
C ALA A 61 32.51 -27.11 9.07
N LEU A 62 31.61 -27.67 8.26
CA LEU A 62 31.44 -29.11 8.10
C LEU A 62 32.24 -29.71 6.93
N GLY A 63 32.57 -28.93 5.90
CA GLY A 63 33.00 -29.47 4.61
C GLY A 63 34.24 -28.86 3.94
N GLY A 64 34.91 -27.84 4.49
CA GLY A 64 36.07 -27.28 3.76
C GLY A 64 36.81 -26.09 4.34
N GLY A 65 36.66 -25.75 5.62
CA GLY A 65 37.40 -24.63 6.22
C GLY A 65 38.91 -24.87 6.41
N MET A 66 39.34 -26.12 6.59
CA MET A 66 40.77 -26.48 6.77
C MET A 66 40.98 -27.95 6.38
N SER A 67 41.28 -28.23 5.11
CA SER A 67 42.06 -29.39 4.63
C SER A 67 42.50 -29.10 3.20
#